data_AF-A0AAU9VHI4-F1
#
_entry.id   AF-A0AAU9VHI4-F1
#
_cell.length_a   1.000
_cell.length_b   1.000
_cell.length_c   1.000
_cell.angle_alpha   90.00
_cell.angle_beta   90.00
_cell.angle_gamma   90.00
#
_symmetry.space_group_name_H-M   'P 1'
#
loop_
_entity.id
_entity.type
_entity.pdbx_description
1 polymer ?
#
loop_
_entity_poly.entity_id
_entity_poly.type
_entity_poly.pdbx_seq_one_letter_code
_entity_poly.pdbx_strand_id
1 'polypeptide(L)'
;MSTFFKLNWLVFVVTFAILFAGYFAEKKKHIISNQFGIAMKSYYGLITLIGIIIAIINYVAIVIFGSWQTMIFATIITVALGSIMFYFLKHRNKK
;
A
#
# COMPACT_ATOMS: atom_id res chain seq x y z
N MET A 1 13.42 -1.03 21.37
CA MET A 1 12.53 -1.26 20.20
C MET A 1 12.50 0.01 19.37
N SER A 2 12.97 -0.05 18.12
CA SER A 2 13.20 1.15 17.30
C SER A 2 11.90 1.92 17.06
N THR A 3 11.97 3.24 17.12
CA THR A 3 10.87 4.19 16.88
C THR A 3 10.07 3.82 15.63
N PHE A 4 10.73 3.26 14.62
CA PHE A 4 10.13 2.68 13.42
C PHE A 4 8.97 1.72 13.70
N PHE A 5 9.13 0.72 14.58
CA PHE A 5 8.07 -0.25 14.87
C PHE A 5 6.90 0.35 15.64
N LYS A 6 7.17 1.32 16.53
CA LYS A 6 6.11 2.05 17.26
C LYS A 6 5.26 2.90 16.32
N LEU A 7 5.90 3.57 15.36
CA LEU A 7 5.21 4.45 14.41
C LEU A 7 4.42 3.66 13.36
N ASN A 8 4.91 2.47 12.98
CA ASN A 8 4.30 1.65 11.93
C ASN A 8 3.42 0.51 12.44
N TRP A 9 3.23 0.39 13.76
CA TRP A 9 2.39 -0.63 14.37
C TRP A 9 1.00 -0.71 13.72
N LEU A 10 0.34 0.43 13.53
CA LEU A 10 -1.01 0.48 12.96
C LEU A 10 -1.02 0.02 11.50
N VAL A 11 0.00 0.40 10.72
CA VAL A 11 0.17 -0.04 9.32
C VAL A 11 0.35 -1.57 9.26
N PHE A 12 1.14 -2.15 10.16
CA PHE A 12 1.30 -3.60 10.24
C PHE A 12 -0.02 -4.30 10.59
N VAL A 13 -0.75 -3.82 11.59
CA VAL A 13 -2.05 -4.40 11.99
C VAL A 13 -3.04 -4.37 10.83
N VAL A 14 -3.17 -3.24 10.12
CA VAL A 14 -4.06 -3.11 8.96
C VAL A 14 -3.61 -4.05 7.83
N THR A 15 -2.32 -4.10 7.54
CA THR A 15 -1.77 -5.00 6.50
C THR A 15 -2.10 -6.45 6.83
N PHE A 16 -1.86 -6.89 8.07
CA PHE A 16 -2.22 -8.25 8.52
C PHE A 16 -3.72 -8.52 8.43
N ALA A 17 -4.57 -7.56 8.83
CA ALA A 17 -6.01 -7.69 8.73
C ALA A 17 -6.47 -7.90 7.29
N ILE A 18 -5.90 -7.16 6.33
CA ILE A 18 -6.23 -7.31 4.91
C ILE A 18 -5.72 -8.64 4.36
N LEU A 19 -4.51 -9.07 4.74
CA LEU A 19 -3.99 -10.39 4.36
C LEU A 19 -4.92 -11.53 4.86
N PHE A 20 -5.34 -11.47 6.13
CA PHE A 20 -6.27 -12.45 6.69
C PHE A 20 -7.65 -12.39 6.05
N ALA A 21 -8.20 -11.20 5.83
CA ALA A 21 -9.48 -11.02 5.15
C ALA A 21 -9.43 -11.59 3.74
N GLY A 22 -8.34 -11.35 2.99
CA GLY A 22 -8.14 -11.92 1.67
C GLY A 22 -8.00 -13.44 1.70
N TYR A 23 -7.30 -13.99 2.69
CA TYR A 23 -7.20 -15.44 2.89
C TYR A 23 -8.54 -16.10 3.15
N PHE A 24 -9.35 -15.53 4.04
CA PHE A 24 -10.69 -16.05 4.31
C PHE A 24 -11.63 -15.88 3.11
N ALA A 25 -11.54 -14.77 2.39
CA ALA A 25 -12.35 -14.49 1.21
C ALA A 25 -12.06 -15.47 0.07
N GLU A 26 -10.79 -15.82 -0.16
CA GLU A 26 -10.44 -16.83 -1.14
C GLU A 26 -10.87 -18.22 -0.68
N LYS A 27 -10.53 -18.62 0.54
CA LYS A 27 -10.80 -19.99 1.03
C LYS A 27 -12.30 -20.33 1.00
N LYS A 28 -13.18 -19.34 1.23
CA LYS A 28 -14.64 -19.56 1.21
C LYS A 28 -15.31 -19.34 -0.14
N LYS A 29 -14.79 -18.44 -0.98
CA LYS A 29 -15.56 -17.96 -2.15
C LYS A 29 -14.72 -17.72 -3.41
N HIS A 30 -13.41 -18.00 -3.40
CA HIS A 30 -12.51 -17.76 -4.54
C HIS A 30 -12.65 -16.35 -5.14
N ILE A 31 -12.96 -15.35 -4.30
CA ILE A 31 -13.31 -14.01 -4.74
C ILE A 31 -12.11 -13.32 -5.38
N ILE A 32 -10.91 -13.54 -4.82
CA ILE A 32 -9.71 -12.85 -5.28
C ILE A 32 -9.26 -13.45 -6.61
N SER A 33 -9.25 -14.78 -6.75
CA SER A 33 -8.95 -15.39 -8.04
C SER A 33 -9.98 -15.03 -9.12
N ASN A 34 -11.27 -14.97 -8.79
CA ASN A 34 -12.32 -14.74 -9.78
C ASN A 34 -12.53 -13.27 -10.14
N GLN A 35 -12.46 -12.33 -9.18
CA GLN A 35 -12.65 -10.90 -9.49
C GLN A 35 -11.39 -10.25 -10.04
N PHE A 36 -10.22 -10.62 -9.54
CA PHE A 36 -8.97 -9.99 -9.98
C PHE A 36 -8.26 -10.81 -11.04
N GLY A 37 -8.54 -12.11 -11.19
CA GLY A 37 -7.81 -12.98 -12.15
C GLY A 37 -6.34 -13.19 -11.77
N ILE A 38 -5.96 -12.83 -10.54
CA ILE A 38 -4.57 -12.83 -10.07
C ILE A 38 -4.35 -14.07 -9.19
N ALA A 39 -3.21 -14.73 -9.37
CA ALA A 39 -2.79 -15.81 -8.47
C ALA A 39 -2.68 -15.28 -7.02
N MET A 40 -3.26 -15.98 -6.06
CA MET A 40 -3.24 -15.62 -4.63
C MET A 40 -1.84 -15.24 -4.11
N LYS A 41 -0.79 -15.96 -4.55
CA LYS A 41 0.61 -15.61 -4.20
C LYS A 41 0.98 -14.18 -4.62
N SER A 42 0.57 -13.78 -5.83
CA SER A 42 0.82 -12.44 -6.35
C SER A 42 -0.01 -11.38 -5.64
N TYR A 43 -1.25 -11.70 -5.24
CA TYR A 43 -2.07 -10.81 -4.41
C TYR A 43 -1.41 -10.52 -3.05
N TYR A 44 -0.97 -11.57 -2.34
CA TYR A 44 -0.27 -11.38 -1.05
C TYR A 44 1.06 -10.64 -1.21
N GLY A 45 1.79 -10.93 -2.29
CA GLY A 45 3.00 -10.19 -2.64
C GLY A 45 2.72 -8.69 -2.82
N LEU A 46 1.65 -8.36 -3.56
CA LEU A 46 1.22 -6.97 -3.79
C LEU A 46 0.85 -6.26 -2.48
N ILE A 47 0.03 -6.90 -1.64
CA ILE A 47 -0.39 -6.30 -0.37
C ILE A 47 0.77 -6.11 0.60
N THR A 48 1.68 -7.09 0.66
CA THR A 48 2.88 -6.98 1.51
C THR A 48 3.79 -5.86 1.03
N LEU A 49 4.00 -5.75 -0.29
CA LEU A 49 4.79 -4.66 -0.89
C LEU A 49 4.17 -3.29 -0.60
N ILE A 50 2.85 -3.16 -0.76
CA ILE A 50 2.12 -1.91 -0.45
C ILE A 50 2.25 -1.57 1.04
N GLY A 51 2.08 -2.56 1.94
CA GLY A 51 2.23 -2.36 3.38
C GLY A 51 3.63 -1.87 3.77
N ILE A 52 4.69 -2.41 3.14
CA ILE A 52 6.07 -1.97 3.35
C ILE A 52 6.27 -0.53 2.87
N ILE A 53 5.77 -0.18 1.68
CA ILE A 53 5.89 1.18 1.13
C ILE A 53 5.19 2.19 2.06
N ILE A 54 3.97 1.88 2.51
CA ILE A 54 3.23 2.73 3.43
C ILE A 54 3.97 2.88 4.76
N ALA A 55 4.57 1.81 5.28
CA ALA A 55 5.34 1.87 6.52
C ALA A 55 6.60 2.76 6.38
N ILE A 56 7.27 2.72 5.23
CA ILE A 56 8.41 3.60 4.93
C ILE A 56 7.96 5.05 4.85
N ILE A 57 6.88 5.33 4.11
CA ILE A 57 6.33 6.69 3.97
C ILE A 57 5.88 7.25 5.33
N ASN A 58 5.20 6.45 6.14
CA ASN A 58 4.73 6.83 7.47
C ASN A 58 5.91 7.11 8.42
N TYR A 59 6.96 6.27 8.39
CA TYR A 59 8.17 6.55 9.15
C TYR A 59 8.84 7.85 8.72
N VAL A 60 9.02 8.05 7.41
CA VAL A 60 9.61 9.27 6.85
C VAL A 60 8.78 10.50 7.22
N ALA A 61 7.45 10.42 7.10
CA ALA A 61 6.56 11.51 7.46
C ALA A 61 6.72 11.91 8.93
N ILE A 62 6.72 10.95 9.85
CA ILE A 62 6.78 11.26 11.27
C ILE A 62 8.18 11.65 11.73
N VAL A 63 9.24 11.02 11.20
CA VAL A 63 10.62 11.29 11.63
C VAL A 63 11.22 12.53 10.95
N ILE A 64 10.92 12.77 9.68
CA ILE A 64 11.48 13.93 8.95
C ILE A 64 10.61 15.18 9.17
N PHE A 65 9.29 15.03 9.21
CA PHE A 65 8.39 16.18 9.25
C PHE A 65 7.70 16.39 10.61
N GLY A 66 7.83 15.44 11.55
CA GLY A 66 7.39 15.62 12.95
C GLY A 66 5.88 15.78 13.15
N SER A 67 5.07 15.66 12.09
CA SER A 67 3.64 15.95 12.14
C SER A 67 2.83 14.94 11.31
N TRP A 68 1.69 14.51 11.84
CA TRP A 68 0.76 13.65 11.09
C TRP A 68 0.10 14.40 9.92
N GLN A 69 0.06 15.74 9.96
CA GLN A 69 -0.45 16.55 8.84
C GLN A 69 0.44 16.43 7.60
N THR A 70 1.76 16.40 7.78
CA THR A 70 2.72 16.29 6.66
C THR A 70 2.70 14.90 6.01
N MET A 71 2.31 13.84 6.73
CA MET A 71 2.02 12.53 6.14
C MET A 71 0.86 12.58 5.14
N ILE A 72 -0.22 13.29 5.50
CA ILE A 72 -1.40 13.46 4.63
C ILE A 72 -1.00 14.24 3.38
N PHE A 73 -0.25 15.33 3.54
CA PHE A 73 0.26 16.12 2.41
C PHE A 73 1.20 15.30 1.51
N ALA A 74 2.15 14.56 2.08
CA ALA A 74 3.07 13.72 1.31
C ALA A 74 2.34 12.61 0.54
N THR A 75 1.32 12.01 1.15
CA THR A 75 0.50 10.97 0.51
C THR A 75 -0.29 11.57 -0.66
N ILE A 76 -0.96 12.72 -0.46
CA ILE A 76 -1.69 13.41 -1.52
C ILE A 76 -0.76 13.79 -2.68
N ILE A 77 0.42 14.34 -2.38
CA ILE A 77 1.42 14.71 -3.39
C ILE A 77 1.91 13.47 -4.15
N THR A 78 2.19 12.37 -3.45
CA THR A 78 2.67 11.13 -4.08
C THR A 78 1.60 10.52 -5.00
N VAL A 79 0.33 10.52 -4.58
CA VAL A 79 -0.79 10.05 -5.41
C VAL A 79 -1.00 10.96 -6.62
N ALA A 80 -0.89 12.28 -6.45
CA ALA A 80 -1.00 13.23 -7.55
C ALA A 80 0.13 13.05 -8.58
N LEU A 81 1.38 12.96 -8.11
CA LEU A 81 2.54 12.70 -8.97
C LEU A 81 2.45 11.35 -9.67
N GLY A 82 2.04 10.30 -8.95
CA GLY A 82 1.81 8.97 -9.52
C GLY A 82 0.75 9.01 -10.62
N SER A 83 -0.36 9.71 -10.39
CA SER A 83 -1.44 9.88 -11.37
C SER A 83 -1.00 10.64 -12.62
N ILE A 84 -0.23 11.71 -12.46
CA ILE A 84 0.38 12.48 -13.57
C ILE A 84 1.34 11.60 -14.36
N MET A 85 2.23 10.88 -13.67
CA MET A 85 3.22 10.01 -14.32
C MET A 85 2.54 8.86 -15.07
N PHE A 86 1.48 8.29 -14.50
CA PHE A 86 0.67 7.24 -15.15
C PHE A 86 -0.06 7.77 -16.38
N TYR A 87 -0.58 9.00 -16.32
CA TYR A 87 -1.18 9.67 -17.47
C TYR A 87 -0.15 9.88 -18.60
N PHE A 88 1.04 10.36 -18.29
CA PHE A 88 2.12 10.53 -19.27
C PHE A 88 2.59 9.20 -19.88
N LEU A 89 2.75 8.15 -19.06
CA LEU A 89 3.13 6.81 -19.54
C LEU A 89 2.05 6.20 -20.45
N LYS A 90 0.77 6.35 -20.08
CA LYS A 90 -0.38 5.91 -20.91
C LYS A 90 -0.45 6.66 -22.24
N HIS A 91 -0.01 7.91 -22.29
CA HIS A 91 0.06 8.69 -23.53
C HIS A 91 1.29 8.35 -24.39
N ARG A 92 2.41 7.94 -23.79
CA ARG A 92 3.59 7.50 -24.53
C ARG A 92 3.42 6.14 -25.20
N ASN A 93 2.65 5.23 -24.60
CA ASN A 93 2.45 3.87 -25.13
C ASN A 93 1.42 3.78 -26.27
N LYS A 94 0.94 4.93 -26.78
CA LYS A 94 0.02 5.04 -27.93
C LYS A 94 0.71 5.57 -29.21
N LYS A 95 2.03 5.63 -29.23
CA LYS A 95 2.81 5.91 -30.45
C LYS A 95 3.50 4.64 -30.94
#